data_AF-A0A7X7VUJ3-F1
#
_entry.id   AF-A0A7X7VUJ3-F1
#
_cell.length_a   1.000
_cell.length_b   1.000
_cell.length_c   1.000
_cell.angle_alpha   90.00
_cell.angle_beta   90.00
_cell.angle_gamma   90.00
#
_symmetry.space_group_name_H-M   'P 1'
#
loop_
_entity.id
_entity.type
_entity.pdbx_description
1 polymer ?
#
loop_
_entity_poly.entity_id
_entity_poly.type
_entity_poly.pdbx_seq_one_letter_code
_entity_poly.pdbx_strand_id
1 'polypeptide(L)'
;MAKEAFIERSWVEVDLAAFRANLRALKAKMGAEQGFIQIVKADAYGHGAPEIARISLSEGAVALGVANPEEGKLLRVQGFKEPILILSPSLPCEIPGILDHELWPTLSDTDFARELDHACAERDIRAKVSLKMDSGMHRSGVLADGFTELLATLDKLPNLELQSVFSHFAASESDPDFSQAQEKEFLAILKKHKVKVPWIHLANSAAVVNGFGKSLPLCRLGILSFGIYTHPSQKEKIDLKPVMTFKSTVAQLKEIPAGATVGYNRSWKATRPTRYAVIPVGYADGYDFLLSNRGTVALKGTLCSVIGRVSMDMICLDVTDAGRVEIGDEVVLLGNSAEEMRAENLAAAYSGSAYELLCQVGRRAKRYYYDGQRLVTSSPLSRREFVSSDYPDSKLNQIIKAAISQRVNSEEMGDLISRDILRVFFFNKDREILYRRDFRHHISFSDSGDPHFWRAATTLSFSKTLQNDYFTVACANSVEALKAYFKRRDVEYRWLMDSNFELSPEVFSLSSVRIDGIELETKLHFRNACMEIRCSHPRLRDLVGHEVLFEIDTLTLYPRNSHQLSVFITELTHGVKISFSHPAELEPIECVPIFAGQNKYPRVSTGKTTITVSTKAEEWVFPKSGVVFAY
;
A
#
# COMPACT_ATOMS: atom_id res chain seq x y z
N MET A 1 -4.19 -15.63 35.48
CA MET A 1 -3.28 -14.69 34.81
C MET A 1 -4.12 -13.50 34.39
N ALA A 2 -3.77 -12.29 34.85
CA ALA A 2 -4.53 -11.08 34.51
C ALA A 2 -4.37 -10.81 33.00
N LYS A 3 -5.48 -10.64 32.27
CA LYS A 3 -5.45 -10.08 30.91
C LYS A 3 -4.71 -8.74 30.99
N GLU A 4 -3.76 -8.50 30.08
CA GLU A 4 -3.08 -7.20 29.96
C GLU A 4 -4.12 -6.08 29.95
N ALA A 5 -3.91 -5.04 30.76
CA ALA A 5 -4.79 -3.89 30.79
C ALA A 5 -4.59 -3.09 29.49
N PHE A 6 -5.50 -3.26 28.54
CA PHE A 6 -5.51 -2.49 27.29
C PHE A 6 -5.67 -0.99 27.62
N ILE A 7 -4.79 -0.16 27.06
CA ILE A 7 -4.75 1.30 27.30
C ILE A 7 -5.62 2.04 26.26
N GLU A 8 -6.17 1.33 25.27
CA GLU A 8 -6.94 1.89 24.17
C GLU A 8 -8.39 2.22 24.52
N ARG A 9 -8.94 3.26 23.86
CA ARG A 9 -10.37 3.59 23.93
C ARG A 9 -11.25 2.46 23.42
N SER A 10 -10.83 1.79 22.34
CA SER A 10 -11.50 0.64 21.73
C SER A 10 -10.50 -0.24 20.99
N TRP A 11 -10.80 -1.54 20.89
CA TRP A 11 -9.93 -2.53 20.24
C TRP A 11 -10.76 -3.68 19.67
N VAL A 12 -10.17 -4.39 18.71
CA VAL A 12 -10.73 -5.61 18.11
C VAL A 12 -9.85 -6.79 18.49
N GLU A 13 -10.46 -7.87 18.96
CA GLU A 13 -9.82 -9.17 19.17
C GLU A 13 -10.22 -10.10 18.01
N VAL A 14 -9.24 -10.76 17.41
CA VAL A 14 -9.41 -11.72 16.30
C VAL A 14 -8.92 -13.09 16.78
N ASP A 15 -9.83 -14.05 16.92
CA ASP A 15 -9.53 -15.40 17.39
C ASP A 15 -9.17 -16.34 16.22
N LEU A 16 -7.87 -16.52 16.00
CA LEU A 16 -7.32 -17.39 14.95
C LEU A 16 -7.59 -18.88 15.24
N ALA A 17 -7.81 -19.28 16.50
CA ALA A 17 -8.20 -20.64 16.83
C ALA A 17 -9.66 -20.92 16.45
N ALA A 18 -10.56 -19.95 16.66
CA ALA A 18 -11.94 -20.01 16.18
C ALA A 18 -11.97 -20.07 14.64
N PHE A 19 -11.19 -19.22 13.96
CA PHE A 19 -11.08 -19.24 12.50
C PHE A 19 -10.62 -20.60 11.97
N ARG A 20 -9.58 -21.20 12.59
CA ARG A 20 -9.10 -22.53 12.27
C ARG A 20 -10.16 -23.62 12.48
N ALA A 21 -10.91 -23.55 13.57
CA ALA A 21 -12.01 -24.47 13.84
C ALA A 21 -13.11 -24.38 12.78
N ASN A 22 -13.49 -23.17 12.38
CA ASN A 22 -14.48 -22.95 11.32
C ASN A 22 -13.99 -23.49 9.97
N LEU A 23 -12.72 -23.28 9.61
CA LEU A 23 -12.14 -23.85 8.39
C LEU A 23 -12.21 -25.38 8.40
N ARG A 24 -11.91 -26.03 9.53
CA ARG A 24 -12.01 -27.49 9.66
C ARG A 24 -13.45 -27.98 9.54
N ALA A 25 -14.41 -27.28 10.14
CA ALA A 25 -15.82 -27.60 10.02
C ALA A 25 -16.32 -27.46 8.56
N LEU A 26 -15.86 -26.43 7.84
CA LEU A 26 -16.18 -26.24 6.42
C LEU A 26 -15.51 -27.29 5.53
N LYS A 27 -14.24 -27.63 5.79
CA LYS A 27 -13.53 -28.72 5.09
C LYS A 27 -14.26 -30.05 5.20
N ALA A 28 -14.83 -30.36 6.36
CA ALA A 28 -15.64 -31.58 6.55
C ALA A 28 -16.93 -31.62 5.70
N LYS A 29 -17.36 -30.49 5.12
CA LYS A 29 -18.52 -30.41 4.20
C LYS A 29 -18.12 -30.47 2.73
N MET A 30 -16.84 -30.29 2.40
CA MET A 30 -16.32 -30.30 1.04
C MET A 30 -16.29 -31.72 0.44
N GLY A 31 -16.09 -31.82 -0.88
CA GLY A 31 -15.78 -33.10 -1.52
C GLY A 31 -14.43 -33.67 -1.05
N ALA A 32 -14.25 -34.99 -1.07
CA ALA A 32 -13.07 -35.66 -0.50
C ALA A 32 -11.72 -35.13 -1.05
N GLU A 33 -11.67 -34.84 -2.36
CA GLU A 33 -10.48 -34.33 -3.07
C GLU A 33 -10.60 -32.83 -3.40
N GLN A 34 -11.62 -32.15 -2.88
CA GLN A 34 -11.87 -30.75 -3.20
C GLN A 34 -10.91 -29.86 -2.40
N GLY A 35 -10.18 -28.99 -3.09
CA GLY A 35 -9.38 -27.92 -2.46
C GLY A 35 -10.19 -26.64 -2.23
N PHE A 36 -9.58 -25.66 -1.58
CA PHE A 36 -10.25 -24.37 -1.36
C PHE A 36 -9.34 -23.17 -1.58
N ILE A 37 -9.97 -22.08 -2.03
CA ILE A 37 -9.40 -20.74 -2.12
C ILE A 37 -9.98 -19.94 -0.96
N GLN A 38 -9.12 -19.36 -0.12
CA GLN A 38 -9.59 -18.47 0.94
C GLN A 38 -9.86 -17.08 0.37
N ILE A 39 -11.06 -16.56 0.62
CA ILE A 39 -11.41 -15.19 0.27
C ILE A 39 -10.95 -14.25 1.39
N VAL A 40 -10.01 -13.35 1.05
CA VAL A 40 -9.40 -12.38 1.97
C VAL A 40 -9.56 -10.93 1.51
N LYS A 41 -10.44 -10.70 0.53
CA LYS A 41 -10.78 -9.34 0.08
C LYS A 41 -11.32 -8.46 1.22
N ALA A 42 -11.23 -7.14 1.05
CA ALA A 42 -11.63 -6.15 2.05
C ALA A 42 -10.98 -6.40 3.43
N ASP A 43 -9.66 -6.63 3.43
CA ASP A 43 -8.88 -6.92 4.64
C ASP A 43 -9.40 -8.16 5.40
N ALA A 44 -9.68 -9.25 4.68
CA ALA A 44 -10.38 -10.43 5.19
C ALA A 44 -11.67 -10.07 5.95
N TYR A 45 -12.51 -9.26 5.30
CA TYR A 45 -13.76 -8.74 5.87
C TYR A 45 -13.52 -7.99 7.19
N GLY A 46 -12.47 -7.18 7.25
CA GLY A 46 -12.07 -6.38 8.41
C GLY A 46 -11.29 -7.13 9.50
N HIS A 47 -11.00 -8.42 9.32
CA HIS A 47 -10.28 -9.25 10.30
C HIS A 47 -8.76 -9.11 10.21
N GLY A 48 -8.21 -8.58 9.12
CA GLY A 48 -6.78 -8.55 8.84
C GLY A 48 -6.39 -9.62 7.83
N ALA A 49 -6.26 -9.22 6.57
CA ALA A 49 -5.91 -10.10 5.47
C ALA A 49 -4.60 -10.90 5.69
N PRO A 50 -3.50 -10.33 6.23
CA PRO A 50 -2.24 -11.05 6.33
C PRO A 50 -2.34 -12.22 7.30
N GLU A 51 -2.87 -12.00 8.49
CA GLU A 51 -2.99 -13.02 9.53
C GLU A 51 -3.94 -14.13 9.09
N ILE A 52 -5.08 -13.76 8.50
CA ILE A 52 -6.06 -14.72 7.98
C ILE A 52 -5.48 -15.52 6.80
N ALA A 53 -4.74 -14.89 5.90
CA ALA A 53 -4.08 -15.56 4.78
C ALA A 53 -3.06 -16.60 5.27
N ARG A 54 -2.17 -16.25 6.22
CA ARG A 54 -1.19 -17.19 6.79
C ARG A 54 -1.86 -18.43 7.38
N ILE A 55 -2.90 -18.22 8.20
CA ILE A 55 -3.62 -19.35 8.81
C ILE A 55 -4.31 -20.19 7.74
N SER A 56 -4.95 -19.56 6.76
CA SER A 56 -5.66 -20.28 5.69
C SER A 56 -4.73 -21.16 4.86
N LEU A 57 -3.56 -20.62 4.47
CA LEU A 57 -2.53 -21.35 3.75
C LEU A 57 -1.98 -22.52 4.59
N SER A 58 -1.72 -22.29 5.88
CA SER A 58 -1.29 -23.37 6.80
C SER A 58 -2.34 -24.47 6.99
N GLU A 59 -3.62 -24.15 6.77
CA GLU A 59 -4.75 -25.09 6.84
C GLU A 59 -5.12 -25.70 5.47
N GLY A 60 -4.30 -25.47 4.44
CA GLY A 60 -4.40 -26.13 3.14
C GLY A 60 -5.09 -25.31 2.05
N ALA A 61 -5.25 -23.99 2.21
CA ALA A 61 -5.73 -23.14 1.11
C ALA A 61 -4.71 -23.19 -0.03
N VAL A 62 -5.18 -23.45 -1.26
CA VAL A 62 -4.30 -23.51 -2.44
C VAL A 62 -4.04 -22.14 -3.06
N ALA A 63 -4.84 -21.15 -2.67
CA ALA A 63 -4.79 -19.77 -3.16
C ALA A 63 -5.56 -18.81 -2.25
N LEU A 64 -5.34 -17.52 -2.52
CA LEU A 64 -6.07 -16.42 -1.91
C LEU A 64 -6.91 -15.70 -2.96
N GLY A 65 -8.10 -15.23 -2.57
CA GLY A 65 -9.00 -14.45 -3.43
C GLY A 65 -9.18 -13.02 -2.91
N VAL A 66 -8.85 -12.04 -3.74
CA VAL A 66 -8.94 -10.60 -3.48
C VAL A 66 -9.93 -9.92 -4.42
N ALA A 67 -10.37 -8.71 -4.10
CA ALA A 67 -11.31 -7.97 -4.95
C ALA A 67 -10.61 -7.26 -6.12
N ASN A 68 -9.41 -6.74 -5.90
CA ASN A 68 -8.68 -5.88 -6.84
C ASN A 68 -7.15 -6.07 -6.71
N PRO A 69 -6.35 -5.52 -7.63
CA PRO A 69 -4.90 -5.66 -7.63
C PRO A 69 -4.21 -5.06 -6.40
N GLU A 70 -4.71 -3.95 -5.84
CA GLU A 70 -4.08 -3.31 -4.67
C GLU A 70 -4.10 -4.22 -3.45
N GLU A 71 -5.20 -4.94 -3.21
CA GLU A 71 -5.28 -5.96 -2.16
C GLU A 71 -4.27 -7.10 -2.40
N GLY A 72 -4.12 -7.55 -3.65
CA GLY A 72 -3.14 -8.59 -4.01
C GLY A 72 -1.69 -8.12 -3.87
N LYS A 73 -1.40 -6.88 -4.26
CA LYS A 73 -0.10 -6.22 -4.09
C LYS A 73 0.29 -6.14 -2.62
N LEU A 74 -0.64 -5.78 -1.73
CA LEU A 74 -0.37 -5.73 -0.29
C LEU A 74 0.05 -7.10 0.25
N LEU A 75 -0.61 -8.17 -0.17
CA LEU A 75 -0.21 -9.52 0.19
C LEU A 75 1.18 -9.86 -0.37
N ARG A 76 1.48 -9.51 -1.63
CA ARG A 76 2.83 -9.72 -2.20
C ARG A 76 3.92 -8.99 -1.44
N VAL A 77 3.69 -7.73 -1.03
CA VAL A 77 4.62 -6.97 -0.17
C VAL A 77 4.88 -7.68 1.16
N GLN A 78 3.90 -8.41 1.68
CA GLN A 78 4.00 -9.15 2.94
C GLN A 78 4.60 -10.55 2.79
N GLY A 79 5.07 -10.90 1.59
CA GLY A 79 5.81 -12.12 1.31
C GLY A 79 4.98 -13.33 0.90
N PHE A 80 3.67 -13.18 0.65
CA PHE A 80 2.84 -14.28 0.13
C PHE A 80 3.25 -14.63 -1.31
N LYS A 81 3.52 -15.90 -1.59
CA LYS A 81 4.00 -16.39 -2.89
C LYS A 81 2.97 -17.24 -3.63
N GLU A 82 1.94 -17.68 -2.94
CA GLU A 82 0.87 -18.52 -3.45
C GLU A 82 0.02 -17.77 -4.49
N PRO A 83 -0.77 -18.46 -5.33
CA PRO A 83 -1.60 -17.78 -6.32
C PRO A 83 -2.62 -16.86 -5.65
N ILE A 84 -2.73 -15.64 -6.17
CA ILE A 84 -3.67 -14.63 -5.70
C ILE A 84 -4.59 -14.26 -6.86
N LEU A 85 -5.87 -14.59 -6.72
CA LEU A 85 -6.89 -14.37 -7.75
C LEU A 85 -7.62 -13.07 -7.49
N ILE A 86 -7.67 -12.21 -8.51
CA ILE A 86 -8.51 -11.02 -8.52
C ILE A 86 -9.88 -11.44 -9.01
N LEU A 87 -10.90 -11.38 -8.16
CA LEU A 87 -12.23 -11.96 -8.42
C LEU A 87 -13.17 -11.03 -9.22
N SER A 88 -12.84 -9.75 -9.30
CA SER A 88 -13.60 -8.72 -10.00
C SER A 88 -12.95 -8.44 -11.36
N PRO A 89 -13.72 -7.91 -12.34
CA PRO A 89 -13.13 -7.36 -13.55
C PRO A 89 -12.07 -6.29 -13.19
N SER A 90 -10.94 -6.32 -13.88
CA SER A 90 -9.87 -5.35 -13.72
C SER A 90 -9.93 -4.30 -14.83
N LEU A 91 -9.38 -3.12 -14.58
CA LEU A 91 -9.27 -2.04 -15.55
C LEU A 91 -7.96 -2.15 -16.34
N PRO A 92 -7.91 -1.68 -17.59
CA PRO A 92 -6.66 -1.54 -18.35
C PRO A 92 -5.49 -0.90 -17.57
N CYS A 93 -5.77 0.18 -16.84
CA CYS A 93 -4.77 0.89 -16.05
C CYS A 93 -4.20 0.08 -14.88
N GLU A 94 -4.86 -1.02 -14.50
CA GLU A 94 -4.41 -1.93 -13.45
C GLU A 94 -3.45 -3.02 -13.95
N ILE A 95 -3.34 -3.22 -15.27
CA ILE A 95 -2.48 -4.25 -15.88
C ILE A 95 -1.03 -4.19 -15.38
N PRO A 96 -0.35 -3.02 -15.30
CA PRO A 96 1.00 -2.95 -14.76
C PRO A 96 1.10 -3.53 -13.35
N GLY A 97 0.17 -3.16 -12.45
CA GLY A 97 0.14 -3.64 -11.08
C GLY A 97 -0.11 -5.15 -10.97
N ILE A 98 -0.94 -5.70 -11.87
CA ILE A 98 -1.23 -7.13 -11.97
C ILE A 98 0.04 -7.90 -12.36
N LEU A 99 0.74 -7.44 -13.41
CA LEU A 99 1.94 -8.10 -13.93
C LEU A 99 3.14 -7.96 -12.97
N ASP A 100 3.36 -6.78 -12.40
CA ASP A 100 4.46 -6.51 -11.46
C ASP A 100 4.39 -7.36 -10.18
N HIS A 101 3.20 -7.93 -9.88
CA HIS A 101 2.93 -8.66 -8.65
C HIS A 101 2.46 -10.10 -8.91
N GLU A 102 2.55 -10.60 -10.14
CA GLU A 102 2.16 -11.97 -10.52
C GLU A 102 0.77 -12.35 -9.98
N LEU A 103 -0.20 -11.45 -10.15
CA LEU A 103 -1.60 -11.67 -9.75
C LEU A 103 -2.35 -12.36 -10.90
N TRP A 104 -3.39 -13.13 -10.57
CA TRP A 104 -4.21 -13.82 -11.57
C TRP A 104 -5.49 -13.00 -11.83
N PRO A 105 -5.54 -12.20 -12.90
CA PRO A 105 -6.72 -11.39 -13.20
C PRO A 105 -7.88 -12.27 -13.69
N THR A 106 -9.10 -11.77 -13.48
CA THR A 106 -10.31 -12.37 -14.05
C THR A 106 -10.66 -11.71 -15.37
N LEU A 107 -10.68 -12.50 -16.43
CA LEU A 107 -11.16 -12.12 -17.75
C LEU A 107 -12.70 -12.23 -17.81
N SER A 108 -13.34 -11.14 -18.22
CA SER A 108 -14.79 -11.05 -18.42
C SER A 108 -15.17 -10.43 -19.78
N ASP A 109 -14.19 -10.09 -20.61
CA ASP A 109 -14.35 -9.55 -21.95
C ASP A 109 -13.07 -9.76 -22.77
N THR A 110 -13.18 -9.61 -24.09
CA THR A 110 -12.10 -9.88 -25.05
C THR A 110 -11.11 -8.72 -25.18
N ASP A 111 -11.54 -7.48 -24.94
CA ASP A 111 -10.72 -6.28 -25.09
C ASP A 111 -9.64 -6.24 -24.01
N PHE A 112 -10.03 -6.41 -22.74
CA PHE A 112 -9.10 -6.49 -21.63
C PHE A 112 -8.10 -7.65 -21.80
N ALA A 113 -8.56 -8.80 -22.32
CA ALA A 113 -7.67 -9.93 -22.59
C ALA A 113 -6.59 -9.58 -23.63
N ARG A 114 -6.95 -8.88 -24.72
CA ARG A 114 -5.98 -8.44 -25.75
C ARG A 114 -4.99 -7.42 -25.21
N GLU A 115 -5.46 -6.46 -24.42
CA GLU A 115 -4.58 -5.47 -23.80
C GLU A 115 -3.59 -6.10 -22.82
N LEU A 116 -4.06 -7.07 -22.03
CA LEU A 116 -3.20 -7.82 -21.11
C LEU A 116 -2.15 -8.63 -21.87
N ASP A 117 -2.52 -9.32 -22.95
CA ASP A 117 -1.60 -10.08 -23.79
C ASP A 117 -0.52 -9.19 -24.43
N HIS A 118 -0.92 -8.01 -24.94
CA HIS A 118 0.02 -7.03 -25.48
C HIS A 118 1.02 -6.56 -24.41
N ALA A 119 0.54 -6.19 -23.21
CA ALA A 119 1.41 -5.78 -22.11
C ALA A 119 2.33 -6.91 -21.62
N CYS A 120 1.89 -8.17 -21.72
CA CYS A 120 2.71 -9.34 -21.44
C CYS A 120 3.83 -9.50 -22.50
N ALA A 121 3.51 -9.32 -23.79
CA ALA A 121 4.48 -9.38 -24.87
C ALA A 121 5.58 -8.31 -24.75
N GLU A 122 5.22 -7.08 -24.38
CA GLU A 122 6.19 -5.98 -24.16
C GLU A 122 7.19 -6.28 -23.03
N ARG A 123 6.82 -7.17 -22.10
CA ARG A 123 7.60 -7.50 -20.90
C ARG A 123 8.22 -8.89 -20.94
N ASP A 124 7.99 -9.66 -22.02
CA ASP A 124 8.38 -11.07 -22.13
C ASP A 124 7.86 -11.92 -20.94
N ILE A 125 6.61 -11.70 -20.54
CA ILE A 125 5.94 -12.40 -19.44
C ILE A 125 4.81 -13.27 -19.99
N ARG A 126 4.56 -14.42 -19.35
CA ARG A 126 3.33 -15.19 -19.57
C ARG A 126 2.42 -15.11 -18.34
N ALA A 127 1.28 -14.44 -18.47
CA ALA A 127 0.36 -14.21 -17.36
C ALA A 127 -0.64 -15.34 -17.18
N LYS A 128 -0.80 -15.80 -15.94
CA LYS A 128 -1.82 -16.76 -15.54
C LYS A 128 -3.14 -16.04 -15.30
N VAL A 129 -4.21 -16.50 -15.94
CA VAL A 129 -5.52 -15.83 -15.91
C VAL A 129 -6.64 -16.76 -15.46
N SER A 130 -7.69 -16.15 -14.92
CA SER A 130 -8.96 -16.81 -14.62
C SER A 130 -10.03 -16.30 -15.58
N LEU A 131 -10.94 -17.15 -16.04
CA LEU A 131 -12.09 -16.74 -16.84
C LEU A 131 -13.37 -16.90 -16.03
N LYS A 132 -14.22 -15.88 -16.02
CA LYS A 132 -15.47 -15.89 -15.26
C LYS A 132 -16.69 -15.99 -16.18
N MET A 133 -17.49 -17.03 -15.98
CA MET A 133 -18.80 -17.16 -16.59
C MET A 133 -19.86 -16.56 -15.67
N ASP A 134 -20.87 -15.94 -16.24
CA ASP A 134 -22.11 -15.63 -15.55
C ASP A 134 -23.15 -16.73 -15.78
N SER A 135 -23.44 -17.51 -14.75
CA SER A 135 -24.44 -18.58 -14.77
C SER A 135 -25.76 -18.16 -14.12
N GLY A 136 -26.05 -16.85 -14.00
CA GLY A 136 -27.33 -16.33 -13.50
C GLY A 136 -27.23 -15.34 -12.34
N MET A 137 -26.03 -14.93 -11.93
CA MET A 137 -25.89 -13.88 -10.90
C MET A 137 -26.00 -12.49 -11.53
N HIS A 138 -25.65 -12.34 -12.83
CA HIS A 138 -25.80 -11.08 -13.58
C HIS A 138 -25.04 -9.89 -12.98
N ARG A 139 -23.95 -10.18 -12.27
CA ARG A 139 -23.06 -9.17 -11.68
C ARG A 139 -21.79 -8.93 -12.50
N SER A 140 -21.20 -9.99 -13.06
CA SER A 140 -19.91 -9.96 -13.76
C SER A 140 -19.60 -11.32 -14.36
N GLY A 141 -18.72 -11.34 -15.36
CA GLY A 141 -18.41 -12.53 -16.14
C GLY A 141 -19.17 -12.52 -17.48
N VAL A 142 -18.70 -13.33 -18.41
CA VAL A 142 -19.32 -13.47 -19.73
C VAL A 142 -20.54 -14.37 -19.66
N LEU A 143 -21.61 -13.98 -20.38
CA LEU A 143 -22.75 -14.86 -20.66
C LEU A 143 -22.32 -16.02 -21.56
N ALA A 144 -23.16 -17.05 -21.71
CA ALA A 144 -22.83 -18.27 -22.44
C ALA A 144 -22.28 -18.05 -23.87
N ASP A 145 -22.85 -17.11 -24.62
CA ASP A 145 -22.38 -16.79 -25.97
C ASP A 145 -21.02 -16.08 -25.95
N GLY A 146 -20.87 -15.07 -25.08
CA GLY A 146 -19.61 -14.37 -24.88
C GLY A 146 -18.50 -15.26 -24.33
N PHE A 147 -18.84 -16.31 -23.57
CA PHE A 147 -17.90 -17.32 -23.09
C PHE A 147 -17.27 -18.10 -24.24
N THR A 148 -18.05 -18.44 -25.26
CA THR A 148 -17.56 -19.10 -26.46
C THR A 148 -16.55 -18.21 -27.20
N GLU A 149 -16.89 -16.93 -27.37
CA GLU A 149 -16.05 -15.95 -28.05
C GLU A 149 -14.74 -15.69 -27.30
N LEU A 150 -14.82 -15.52 -25.97
CA LEU A 150 -13.66 -15.25 -25.14
C LEU A 150 -12.69 -16.43 -25.12
N LEU A 151 -13.20 -17.67 -25.03
CA LEU A 151 -12.34 -18.86 -25.17
C LEU A 151 -11.63 -18.92 -26.53
N ALA A 152 -12.36 -18.70 -27.63
CA ALA A 152 -11.78 -18.71 -28.97
C ALA A 152 -10.78 -17.56 -29.19
N THR A 153 -10.94 -16.45 -28.46
CA THR A 153 -9.99 -15.34 -28.44
C THR A 153 -8.73 -15.71 -27.66
N LEU A 154 -8.87 -16.34 -26.49
CA LEU A 154 -7.73 -16.75 -25.66
C LEU A 154 -6.79 -17.73 -26.36
N ASP A 155 -7.31 -18.62 -27.20
CA ASP A 155 -6.49 -19.53 -28.02
C ASP A 155 -5.51 -18.79 -28.96
N LYS A 156 -5.75 -17.50 -29.21
CA LYS A 156 -4.93 -16.63 -30.09
C LYS A 156 -4.03 -15.66 -29.31
N LEU A 157 -4.05 -15.70 -27.97
CA LEU A 157 -3.29 -14.82 -27.09
C LEU A 157 -2.16 -15.62 -26.42
N PRO A 158 -0.97 -15.71 -27.04
CA PRO A 158 0.07 -16.67 -26.63
C PRO A 158 0.68 -16.36 -25.26
N ASN A 159 0.57 -15.12 -24.80
CA ASN A 159 1.15 -14.69 -23.52
C ASN A 159 0.18 -14.88 -22.35
N LEU A 160 -1.03 -15.36 -22.60
CA LEU A 160 -2.00 -15.70 -21.55
C LEU A 160 -2.08 -17.22 -21.36
N GLU A 161 -2.10 -17.63 -20.10
CA GLU A 161 -2.26 -19.03 -19.69
C GLU A 161 -3.53 -19.17 -18.85
N LEU A 162 -4.57 -19.77 -19.43
CA LEU A 162 -5.82 -20.01 -18.72
C LEU A 162 -5.61 -21.07 -17.62
N GLN A 163 -5.59 -20.63 -16.35
CA GLN A 163 -5.43 -21.51 -15.20
C GLN A 163 -6.75 -21.89 -14.55
N SER A 164 -7.73 -20.98 -14.59
CA SER A 164 -8.98 -21.14 -13.84
C SER A 164 -10.21 -20.74 -14.63
N VAL A 165 -11.31 -21.47 -14.42
CA VAL A 165 -12.65 -21.07 -14.87
C VAL A 165 -13.63 -21.13 -13.71
N PHE A 166 -14.42 -20.08 -13.51
CA PHE A 166 -15.35 -20.04 -12.39
C PHE A 166 -16.64 -19.29 -12.66
N SER A 167 -17.66 -19.55 -11.82
CA SER A 167 -18.85 -18.71 -11.68
C SER A 167 -19.21 -18.52 -10.20
N HIS A 168 -20.37 -17.93 -9.90
CA HIS A 168 -20.82 -17.62 -8.55
C HIS A 168 -22.33 -17.84 -8.38
N PHE A 169 -22.72 -18.56 -7.34
CA PHE A 169 -24.13 -18.70 -6.97
C PHE A 169 -24.71 -17.37 -6.50
N ALA A 170 -25.95 -17.08 -6.89
CA ALA A 170 -26.68 -15.89 -6.45
C ALA A 170 -27.40 -16.10 -5.11
N ALA A 171 -27.90 -17.31 -4.86
CA ALA A 171 -28.83 -17.60 -3.76
C ALA A 171 -28.59 -18.98 -3.11
N SER A 172 -27.32 -19.38 -3.02
CA SER A 172 -26.90 -20.69 -2.47
C SER A 172 -27.42 -21.00 -1.06
N GLU A 173 -27.77 -19.97 -0.30
CA GLU A 173 -28.24 -20.00 1.07
C GLU A 173 -29.77 -20.08 1.20
N SER A 174 -30.52 -19.66 0.17
CA SER A 174 -31.97 -19.41 0.26
C SER A 174 -32.81 -20.01 -0.86
N ASP A 175 -32.23 -20.28 -2.04
CA ASP A 175 -32.94 -20.82 -3.21
C ASP A 175 -32.16 -22.00 -3.82
N PRO A 176 -32.42 -23.24 -3.34
CA PRO A 176 -31.78 -24.45 -3.82
C PRO A 176 -32.05 -24.74 -5.30
N ASP A 177 -33.29 -24.51 -5.78
CA ASP A 177 -33.70 -24.85 -7.14
C ASP A 177 -33.00 -23.94 -8.15
N PHE A 178 -32.97 -22.64 -7.88
CA PHE A 178 -32.21 -21.69 -8.69
C PHE A 178 -30.72 -22.04 -8.70
N SER A 179 -30.15 -22.32 -7.51
CA SER A 179 -28.73 -22.70 -7.40
C SER A 179 -28.41 -23.97 -8.19
N GLN A 180 -29.26 -24.98 -8.14
CA GLN A 180 -29.08 -26.20 -8.93
C GLN A 180 -29.15 -25.93 -10.44
N ALA A 181 -30.03 -25.03 -10.88
CA ALA A 181 -30.10 -24.60 -12.27
C ALA A 181 -28.81 -23.88 -12.71
N GLN A 182 -28.28 -22.97 -11.88
CA GLN A 182 -27.00 -22.28 -12.15
C GLN A 182 -25.83 -23.27 -12.30
N GLU A 183 -25.74 -24.27 -11.40
CA GLU A 183 -24.70 -25.29 -11.45
C GLU A 183 -24.80 -26.15 -12.72
N LYS A 184 -26.02 -26.57 -13.07
CA LYS A 184 -26.27 -27.34 -14.30
C LYS A 184 -25.85 -26.58 -15.55
N GLU A 185 -26.20 -25.30 -15.64
CA GLU A 185 -25.85 -24.45 -16.79
C GLU A 185 -24.34 -24.27 -16.91
N PHE A 186 -23.66 -23.95 -15.80
CA PHE A 186 -22.21 -23.82 -15.75
C PHE A 186 -21.51 -25.10 -16.23
N LEU A 187 -21.90 -26.26 -15.71
CA LEU A 187 -21.33 -27.55 -16.11
C LEU A 187 -21.63 -27.91 -17.58
N ALA A 188 -22.82 -27.56 -18.09
CA ALA A 188 -23.18 -27.79 -19.48
C ALA A 188 -22.29 -27.01 -20.46
N ILE A 189 -22.01 -25.74 -20.16
CA ILE A 189 -21.11 -24.90 -20.97
C ILE A 189 -19.67 -25.41 -20.92
N LEU A 190 -19.15 -25.76 -19.74
CA LEU A 190 -17.80 -26.36 -19.63
C LEU A 190 -17.67 -27.65 -20.45
N LYS A 191 -18.70 -28.50 -20.42
CA LYS A 191 -18.75 -29.74 -21.21
C LYS A 191 -18.83 -29.47 -22.72
N LYS A 192 -19.66 -28.51 -23.15
CA LYS A 192 -19.82 -28.11 -24.56
C LYS A 192 -18.47 -27.69 -25.16
N HIS A 193 -17.69 -26.90 -24.43
CA HIS A 193 -16.38 -26.40 -24.87
C HIS A 193 -15.20 -27.30 -24.49
N LYS A 194 -15.46 -28.45 -23.86
CA LYS A 194 -14.43 -29.40 -23.39
C LYS A 194 -13.32 -28.71 -22.58
N VAL A 195 -13.69 -27.76 -21.73
CA VAL A 195 -12.76 -26.95 -20.94
C VAL A 195 -11.94 -27.87 -20.03
N LYS A 196 -10.62 -27.82 -20.18
CA LYS A 196 -9.66 -28.56 -19.36
C LYS A 196 -8.67 -27.59 -18.74
N VAL A 197 -9.00 -27.12 -17.54
CA VAL A 197 -8.15 -26.24 -16.73
C VAL A 197 -7.98 -26.87 -15.36
N PRO A 198 -6.85 -26.65 -14.66
CA PRO A 198 -6.64 -27.27 -13.37
C PRO A 198 -7.66 -26.78 -12.35
N TRP A 199 -8.09 -25.53 -12.42
CA TRP A 199 -8.94 -24.92 -11.39
C TRP A 199 -10.33 -24.63 -11.95
N ILE A 200 -11.33 -25.36 -11.45
CA ILE A 200 -12.75 -25.07 -11.75
C ILE A 200 -13.47 -24.90 -10.41
N HIS A 201 -14.17 -23.78 -10.24
CA HIS A 201 -14.84 -23.47 -8.98
C HIS A 201 -16.14 -22.69 -9.13
N LEU A 202 -17.13 -23.03 -8.31
CA LEU A 202 -18.46 -22.39 -8.31
C LEU A 202 -18.92 -22.07 -6.89
N ALA A 203 -18.74 -23.01 -5.97
CA ALA A 203 -19.23 -22.91 -4.61
C ALA A 203 -18.59 -21.76 -3.83
N ASN A 204 -19.44 -20.89 -3.26
CA ASN A 204 -19.09 -20.03 -2.14
C ASN A 204 -19.25 -20.84 -0.82
N SER A 205 -19.01 -20.23 0.34
CA SER A 205 -19.07 -20.96 1.60
C SER A 205 -20.48 -21.47 1.97
N ALA A 206 -21.55 -20.75 1.59
CA ALA A 206 -22.92 -21.21 1.83
C ALA A 206 -23.26 -22.42 0.96
N ALA A 207 -22.84 -22.40 -0.31
CA ALA A 207 -22.97 -23.51 -1.24
C ALA A 207 -22.29 -24.80 -0.71
N VAL A 208 -21.09 -24.68 -0.12
CA VAL A 208 -20.39 -25.82 0.50
C VAL A 208 -21.24 -26.45 1.60
N VAL A 209 -21.82 -25.65 2.50
CA VAL A 209 -22.68 -26.15 3.59
C VAL A 209 -23.96 -26.80 3.06
N ASN A 210 -24.51 -26.28 1.97
CA ASN A 210 -25.73 -26.79 1.34
C ASN A 210 -25.47 -27.91 0.32
N GLY A 211 -24.22 -28.29 0.09
CA GLY A 211 -23.84 -29.46 -0.71
C GLY A 211 -23.72 -29.21 -2.22
N PHE A 212 -23.71 -27.96 -2.66
CA PHE A 212 -23.53 -27.59 -4.08
C PHE A 212 -22.06 -27.54 -4.48
N GLY A 213 -21.78 -27.78 -5.77
CA GLY A 213 -20.42 -27.66 -6.34
C GLY A 213 -19.40 -28.68 -5.83
N LYS A 214 -19.82 -29.78 -5.19
CA LYS A 214 -18.94 -30.83 -4.64
C LYS A 214 -18.15 -31.61 -5.70
N SER A 215 -18.65 -31.63 -6.93
CA SER A 215 -18.01 -32.30 -8.07
C SER A 215 -16.86 -31.50 -8.67
N LEU A 216 -16.70 -30.23 -8.27
CA LEU A 216 -15.69 -29.33 -8.80
C LEU A 216 -14.39 -29.39 -7.96
N PRO A 217 -13.21 -29.25 -8.59
CA PRO A 217 -11.92 -29.34 -7.90
C PRO A 217 -11.73 -28.35 -6.75
N LEU A 218 -12.30 -27.15 -6.86
CA LEU A 218 -12.10 -26.09 -5.87
C LEU A 218 -13.41 -25.43 -5.43
N CYS A 219 -13.45 -24.97 -4.18
CA CYS A 219 -14.45 -24.06 -3.65
C CYS A 219 -13.82 -22.75 -3.14
N ARG A 220 -14.64 -21.74 -2.84
CA ARG A 220 -14.20 -20.46 -2.29
C ARG A 220 -14.80 -20.23 -0.90
N LEU A 221 -13.97 -20.24 0.13
CA LEU A 221 -14.43 -20.03 1.51
C LEU A 221 -14.33 -18.55 1.89
N GLY A 222 -15.46 -17.98 2.32
CA GLY A 222 -15.60 -16.58 2.69
C GLY A 222 -16.25 -16.42 4.06
N ILE A 223 -17.42 -15.79 4.13
CA ILE A 223 -18.00 -15.26 5.39
C ILE A 223 -18.21 -16.31 6.48
N LEU A 224 -18.61 -17.54 6.11
CA LEU A 224 -18.82 -18.62 7.10
C LEU A 224 -17.49 -19.04 7.76
N SER A 225 -16.34 -18.88 7.09
CA SER A 225 -15.04 -19.16 7.71
C SER A 225 -14.74 -18.20 8.88
N PHE A 226 -15.34 -17.01 8.86
CA PHE A 226 -15.26 -16.02 9.94
C PHE A 226 -16.31 -16.21 11.04
N GLY A 227 -17.08 -17.31 10.97
CA GLY A 227 -18.01 -17.66 12.03
C GLY A 227 -19.41 -17.06 11.87
N ILE A 228 -19.76 -16.58 10.67
CA ILE A 228 -20.94 -15.75 10.43
C ILE A 228 -21.93 -16.49 9.53
N TYR A 229 -23.14 -16.68 10.00
CA TYR A 229 -24.20 -17.33 9.22
C TYR A 229 -24.84 -16.33 8.24
N THR A 230 -25.10 -16.76 7.01
CA THR A 230 -25.85 -15.97 6.02
C THR A 230 -27.34 -16.34 5.98
N HIS A 231 -27.71 -17.47 6.57
CA HIS A 231 -29.09 -17.90 6.70
C HIS A 231 -29.29 -18.71 8.00
N PRO A 232 -30.40 -18.52 8.74
CA PRO A 232 -30.61 -19.19 10.03
C PRO A 232 -30.50 -20.72 10.00
N SER A 233 -30.97 -21.35 8.92
CA SER A 233 -30.93 -22.82 8.76
C SER A 233 -29.51 -23.41 8.73
N GLN A 234 -28.47 -22.59 8.55
CA GLN A 234 -27.08 -23.06 8.57
C GLN A 234 -26.63 -23.50 9.98
N LYS A 235 -27.23 -22.95 11.05
CA LYS A 235 -26.92 -23.30 12.45
C LYS A 235 -27.17 -24.78 12.75
N GLU A 236 -28.12 -25.39 12.05
CA GLU A 236 -28.44 -26.81 12.19
C GLU A 236 -27.46 -27.71 11.41
N LYS A 237 -26.72 -27.14 10.46
CA LYS A 237 -25.85 -27.89 9.54
C LYS A 237 -24.37 -27.84 9.93
N ILE A 238 -23.95 -26.77 10.58
CA ILE A 238 -22.55 -26.51 10.93
C ILE A 238 -22.48 -25.59 12.15
N ASP A 239 -21.62 -25.94 13.11
CA ASP A 239 -21.31 -25.08 14.26
C ASP A 239 -20.14 -24.16 13.92
N LEU A 240 -20.38 -22.85 13.97
CA LEU A 240 -19.45 -21.81 13.59
C LEU A 240 -19.28 -20.78 14.72
N LYS A 241 -18.01 -20.47 15.00
CA LYS A 241 -17.60 -19.58 16.09
C LYS A 241 -17.21 -18.21 15.54
N PRO A 242 -17.80 -17.09 16.03
CA PRO A 242 -17.42 -15.75 15.60
C PRO A 242 -15.93 -15.52 15.84
N VAL A 243 -15.24 -15.00 14.83
CA VAL A 243 -13.80 -14.77 14.87
C VAL A 243 -13.45 -13.39 15.43
N MET A 244 -14.30 -12.39 15.17
CA MET A 244 -14.08 -11.01 15.62
C MET A 244 -14.86 -10.70 16.89
N THR A 245 -14.21 -10.01 17.83
CA THR A 245 -14.86 -9.35 18.97
C THR A 245 -14.44 -7.89 19.02
N PHE A 246 -15.38 -6.95 18.98
CA PHE A 246 -15.12 -5.51 19.07
C PHE A 246 -15.48 -5.00 20.47
N LYS A 247 -14.55 -4.29 21.11
CA LYS A 247 -14.63 -3.89 22.51
C LYS A 247 -14.27 -2.42 22.73
N SER A 248 -14.73 -1.91 23.86
CA SER A 248 -14.46 -0.56 24.37
C SER A 248 -14.54 -0.56 25.90
N THR A 249 -14.35 0.60 26.52
CA THR A 249 -14.55 0.79 27.97
C THR A 249 -15.60 1.86 28.28
N VAL A 250 -16.16 1.82 29.51
CA VAL A 250 -17.00 2.90 30.04
C VAL A 250 -16.16 4.16 30.26
N ALA A 251 -16.47 5.26 29.57
CA ALA A 251 -15.77 6.53 29.73
C ALA A 251 -16.44 7.48 30.73
N GLN A 252 -17.78 7.40 30.87
CA GLN A 252 -18.53 8.25 31.78
C GLN A 252 -19.80 7.55 32.26
N LEU A 253 -20.23 7.85 33.48
CA LEU A 253 -21.51 7.44 34.05
C LEU A 253 -22.34 8.67 34.40
N LYS A 254 -23.64 8.61 34.12
CA LYS A 254 -24.59 9.70 34.38
C LYS A 254 -25.94 9.15 34.83
N GLU A 255 -26.66 9.97 35.57
CA GLU A 255 -28.05 9.71 35.96
C GLU A 255 -28.95 10.83 35.48
N ILE A 256 -30.17 10.48 35.04
CA ILE A 256 -31.18 11.42 34.58
C ILE A 256 -32.56 11.06 35.15
N PRO A 257 -33.40 12.06 35.46
CA PRO A 257 -34.75 11.81 35.93
C PRO A 257 -35.65 11.28 34.80
N ALA A 258 -36.79 10.71 35.17
CA ALA A 258 -37.84 10.38 34.22
C ALA A 258 -38.26 11.63 33.41
N GLY A 259 -38.48 11.46 32.11
CA GLY A 259 -38.84 12.53 31.19
C GLY A 259 -37.66 13.25 30.52
N ALA A 260 -36.43 13.08 31.02
CA ALA A 260 -35.21 13.57 30.36
C ALA A 260 -34.94 12.83 29.05
N THR A 261 -34.11 13.41 28.18
CA THR A 261 -33.82 12.88 26.83
C THR A 261 -32.33 12.69 26.59
N VAL A 262 -31.94 11.71 25.75
CA VAL A 262 -30.55 11.37 25.46
C VAL A 262 -30.24 11.49 23.96
N GLY A 263 -29.09 12.09 23.64
CA GLY A 263 -28.54 12.17 22.28
C GLY A 263 -29.20 13.18 21.34
N TYR A 264 -28.72 13.21 20.09
CA TYR A 264 -29.22 14.12 19.05
C TYR A 264 -30.72 13.98 18.80
N ASN A 265 -31.36 15.12 18.50
CA ASN A 265 -32.78 15.27 18.23
C ASN A 265 -33.70 14.72 19.34
N ARG A 266 -33.17 14.51 20.56
CA ARG A 266 -33.93 13.99 21.70
C ARG A 266 -34.68 12.70 21.36
N SER A 267 -34.07 11.87 20.50
CA SER A 267 -34.71 10.68 19.91
C SER A 267 -35.07 9.59 20.91
N TRP A 268 -34.49 9.64 22.11
CA TRP A 268 -34.80 8.75 23.22
C TRP A 268 -35.19 9.56 24.45
N LYS A 269 -36.22 9.10 25.16
CA LYS A 269 -36.77 9.73 26.36
C LYS A 269 -36.87 8.71 27.48
N ALA A 270 -36.36 9.06 28.65
CA ALA A 270 -36.41 8.23 29.85
C ALA A 270 -37.84 8.08 30.35
N THR A 271 -38.30 6.84 30.52
CA THR A 271 -39.62 6.52 31.11
C THR A 271 -39.56 6.37 32.63
N ARG A 272 -38.35 6.26 33.20
CA ARG A 272 -38.04 6.14 34.63
C ARG A 272 -36.73 6.86 34.95
N PRO A 273 -36.37 7.10 36.22
CA PRO A 273 -35.00 7.45 36.58
C PRO A 273 -34.03 6.44 35.94
N THR A 274 -33.09 6.93 35.13
CA THR A 274 -32.24 6.10 34.29
C THR A 274 -30.78 6.42 34.57
N ARG A 275 -29.98 5.39 34.80
CA ARG A 275 -28.52 5.47 34.82
C ARG A 275 -28.00 5.01 33.47
N TYR A 276 -27.10 5.79 32.86
CA TYR A 276 -26.53 5.46 31.56
C TYR A 276 -25.02 5.64 31.52
N ALA A 277 -24.36 4.82 30.71
CA ALA A 277 -22.92 4.86 30.45
C ALA A 277 -22.64 5.48 29.08
N VAL A 278 -21.55 6.25 28.97
CA VAL A 278 -21.03 6.78 27.70
C VAL A 278 -19.81 5.95 27.30
N ILE A 279 -19.84 5.43 26.07
CA ILE A 279 -18.78 4.60 25.50
C ILE A 279 -18.11 5.39 24.36
N PRO A 280 -16.77 5.48 24.31
CA PRO A 280 -16.03 6.26 23.32
C PRO A 280 -15.91 5.55 21.97
N VAL A 281 -17.04 5.08 21.45
CA VAL A 281 -17.19 4.45 20.13
C VAL A 281 -18.41 5.04 19.43
N GLY A 282 -18.30 5.35 18.15
CA GLY A 282 -19.42 5.79 17.32
C GLY A 282 -19.35 5.30 15.87
N TYR A 283 -20.09 5.95 14.97
CA TYR A 283 -20.11 5.54 13.57
C TYR A 283 -18.79 5.76 12.83
N ALA A 284 -17.91 6.66 13.31
CA ALA A 284 -16.56 6.80 12.77
C ALA A 284 -15.66 5.59 13.11
N ASP A 285 -16.00 4.85 14.17
CA ASP A 285 -15.38 3.57 14.54
C ASP A 285 -16.03 2.37 13.85
N GLY A 286 -17.13 2.60 13.11
CA GLY A 286 -17.87 1.58 12.37
C GLY A 286 -19.02 0.95 13.14
N TYR A 287 -19.37 1.48 14.32
CA TYR A 287 -20.61 1.10 14.98
C TYR A 287 -21.78 1.80 14.29
N ASP A 288 -22.60 1.05 13.56
CA ASP A 288 -23.55 1.59 12.58
C ASP A 288 -24.51 2.63 13.18
N PHE A 289 -24.74 3.72 12.45
CA PHE A 289 -25.70 4.74 12.86
C PHE A 289 -27.13 4.17 13.01
N LEU A 290 -27.48 3.17 12.21
CA LEU A 290 -28.79 2.50 12.22
C LEU A 290 -29.04 1.66 13.48
N LEU A 291 -28.01 1.42 14.30
CA LEU A 291 -28.16 0.83 15.64
C LEU A 291 -28.67 1.84 16.69
N SER A 292 -28.92 3.09 16.31
CA SER A 292 -29.56 4.09 17.18
C SER A 292 -30.89 3.58 17.75
N ASN A 293 -31.00 3.49 19.08
CA ASN A 293 -32.16 2.93 19.81
C ASN A 293 -32.48 1.46 19.51
N ARG A 294 -31.57 0.72 18.86
CA ARG A 294 -31.80 -0.67 18.43
C ARG A 294 -30.66 -1.60 18.79
N GLY A 295 -29.45 -1.06 18.98
CA GLY A 295 -28.26 -1.84 19.29
C GLY A 295 -28.31 -2.43 20.71
N THR A 296 -27.66 -3.56 20.85
CA THR A 296 -27.46 -4.27 22.11
C THR A 296 -25.98 -4.54 22.30
N VAL A 297 -25.48 -4.30 23.50
CA VAL A 297 -24.08 -4.53 23.87
C VAL A 297 -24.02 -5.29 25.20
N ALA A 298 -22.88 -5.90 25.53
CA ALA A 298 -22.67 -6.51 26.83
C ALA A 298 -21.69 -5.72 27.69
N LEU A 299 -22.08 -5.46 28.93
CA LEU A 299 -21.26 -4.86 29.97
C LEU A 299 -21.20 -5.85 31.14
N LYS A 300 -20.00 -6.37 31.45
CA LYS A 300 -19.80 -7.40 32.49
C LYS A 300 -20.72 -8.63 32.32
N GLY A 301 -21.04 -9.00 31.09
CA GLY A 301 -21.94 -10.12 30.76
C GLY A 301 -23.43 -9.79 30.81
N THR A 302 -23.81 -8.58 31.23
CA THR A 302 -25.21 -8.12 31.20
C THR A 302 -25.48 -7.38 29.90
N LEU A 303 -26.61 -7.69 29.24
CA LEU A 303 -27.03 -6.99 28.03
C LEU A 303 -27.57 -5.59 28.39
N CYS A 304 -27.11 -4.58 27.65
CA CYS A 304 -27.51 -3.19 27.80
C CYS A 304 -27.94 -2.64 26.43
N SER A 305 -29.02 -1.86 26.43
CA SER A 305 -29.55 -1.24 25.21
C SER A 305 -28.81 0.05 24.88
N VAL A 306 -28.53 0.26 23.59
CA VAL A 306 -28.07 1.56 23.09
C VAL A 306 -29.24 2.54 23.11
N ILE A 307 -29.08 3.67 23.80
CA ILE A 307 -30.10 4.71 23.94
C ILE A 307 -29.67 6.01 23.27
N GLY A 308 -30.60 6.64 22.57
CA GLY A 308 -30.33 7.81 21.74
C GLY A 308 -29.66 7.47 20.42
N ARG A 309 -29.33 8.53 19.65
CA ARG A 309 -28.61 8.38 18.38
C ARG A 309 -27.15 8.05 18.61
N VAL A 310 -26.63 7.10 17.85
CA VAL A 310 -25.19 6.87 17.71
C VAL A 310 -24.55 8.14 17.17
N SER A 311 -23.56 8.67 17.89
CA SER A 311 -22.81 9.87 17.49
C SER A 311 -21.54 9.47 16.74
N MET A 312 -20.76 10.44 16.26
CA MET A 312 -19.52 10.16 15.50
C MET A 312 -18.54 9.30 16.29
N ASP A 313 -18.35 9.63 17.57
CA ASP A 313 -17.31 9.06 18.42
C ASP A 313 -17.82 8.44 19.72
N MET A 314 -19.14 8.47 19.96
CA MET A 314 -19.72 8.02 21.23
C MET A 314 -21.12 7.42 21.08
N ILE A 315 -21.43 6.44 21.93
CA ILE A 315 -22.77 5.89 22.17
C ILE A 315 -23.13 6.00 23.66
N CYS A 316 -24.43 5.94 23.95
CA CYS A 316 -24.94 5.87 25.32
C CYS A 316 -25.65 4.53 25.54
N LEU A 317 -25.45 3.92 26.70
CA LEU A 317 -26.04 2.63 27.08
C LEU A 317 -26.91 2.81 28.31
N ASP A 318 -28.14 2.28 28.31
CA ASP A 318 -28.91 2.15 29.55
C ASP A 318 -28.28 1.04 30.43
N VAL A 319 -27.79 1.44 31.60
CA VAL A 319 -27.14 0.55 32.58
C VAL A 319 -27.87 0.55 33.92
N THR A 320 -29.15 0.93 33.91
CA THR A 320 -29.96 1.04 35.13
C THR A 320 -30.07 -0.31 35.86
N ASP A 321 -30.25 -1.40 35.10
CA ASP A 321 -30.41 -2.75 35.66
C ASP A 321 -29.11 -3.59 35.60
N ALA A 322 -27.98 -2.99 35.19
CA ALA A 322 -26.70 -3.68 35.01
C ALA A 322 -25.88 -3.88 36.30
N GLY A 323 -26.46 -3.62 37.48
CA GLY A 323 -25.75 -3.68 38.75
C GLY A 323 -24.69 -2.58 38.90
N ARG A 324 -23.55 -2.91 39.53
CA ARG A 324 -22.44 -1.96 39.77
C ARG A 324 -21.58 -1.81 38.51
N VAL A 325 -21.70 -0.65 37.87
CA VAL A 325 -20.89 -0.22 36.72
C VAL A 325 -19.90 0.85 37.14
N GLU A 326 -18.67 0.75 36.65
CA GLU A 326 -17.55 1.66 36.93
C GLU A 326 -16.91 2.18 35.64
N ILE A 327 -16.28 3.35 35.72
CA ILE A 327 -15.46 3.86 34.62
C ILE A 327 -14.29 2.90 34.39
N GLY A 328 -14.03 2.56 33.13
CA GLY A 328 -13.01 1.58 32.73
C GLY A 328 -13.55 0.15 32.56
N ASP A 329 -14.81 -0.13 32.93
CA ASP A 329 -15.41 -1.45 32.70
C ASP A 329 -15.42 -1.81 31.20
N GLU A 330 -15.03 -3.06 30.87
CA GLU A 330 -15.05 -3.58 29.50
C GLU A 330 -16.50 -3.71 28.98
N VAL A 331 -16.70 -3.24 27.75
CA VAL A 331 -17.94 -3.34 27.00
C VAL A 331 -17.66 -4.08 25.69
N VAL A 332 -18.41 -5.15 25.44
CA VAL A 332 -18.40 -5.90 24.18
C VAL A 332 -19.51 -5.37 23.28
N LEU A 333 -19.13 -4.86 22.12
CA LEU A 333 -20.02 -4.22 21.14
C LEU A 333 -20.45 -5.18 20.03
N LEU A 334 -19.59 -6.15 19.71
CA LEU A 334 -19.82 -7.21 18.73
C LEU A 334 -18.96 -8.41 19.14
N GLY A 335 -19.48 -9.63 19.02
CA GLY A 335 -18.71 -10.84 19.33
C GLY A 335 -19.59 -12.00 19.76
N ASN A 336 -19.01 -12.95 20.51
CA ASN A 336 -19.67 -14.19 20.90
C ASN A 336 -20.13 -14.23 22.38
N SER A 337 -20.16 -13.09 23.07
CA SER A 337 -20.57 -13.04 24.49
C SER A 337 -22.07 -13.27 24.71
N ALA A 338 -22.88 -13.09 23.67
CA ALA A 338 -24.30 -13.42 23.62
C ALA A 338 -24.72 -13.52 22.15
N GLU A 339 -25.84 -14.19 21.90
CA GLU A 339 -26.36 -14.40 20.55
C GLU A 339 -26.65 -13.07 19.84
N GLU A 340 -27.24 -12.10 20.53
CA GLU A 340 -27.63 -10.79 20.00
C GLU A 340 -26.44 -9.97 19.48
N MET A 341 -25.23 -10.22 19.97
CA MET A 341 -24.02 -9.48 19.59
C MET A 341 -23.28 -10.11 18.41
N ARG A 342 -23.74 -11.25 17.90
CA ARG A 342 -23.21 -11.80 16.65
C ARG A 342 -23.48 -10.83 15.51
N ALA A 343 -22.54 -10.71 14.57
CA ALA A 343 -22.59 -9.69 13.53
C ALA A 343 -23.87 -9.76 12.68
N GLU A 344 -24.33 -10.98 12.36
CA GLU A 344 -25.57 -11.22 11.63
C GLU A 344 -26.83 -10.83 12.40
N ASN A 345 -26.82 -10.95 13.73
CA ASN A 345 -27.97 -10.60 14.56
C ASN A 345 -28.03 -9.09 14.82
N LEU A 346 -26.87 -8.45 15.04
CA LEU A 346 -26.76 -6.98 15.09
C LEU A 346 -27.21 -6.34 13.77
N ALA A 347 -26.75 -6.87 12.64
CA ALA A 347 -27.14 -6.38 11.32
C ALA A 347 -28.64 -6.55 11.07
N ALA A 348 -29.23 -7.68 11.48
CA ALA A 348 -30.66 -7.94 11.32
C ALA A 348 -31.55 -6.93 12.05
N ALA A 349 -31.10 -6.37 13.19
CA ALA A 349 -31.85 -5.36 13.95
C ALA A 349 -32.16 -4.08 13.15
N TYR A 350 -31.42 -3.83 12.06
CA TYR A 350 -31.66 -2.71 11.16
C TYR A 350 -31.81 -3.13 9.68
N SER A 351 -32.07 -4.41 9.43
CA SER A 351 -32.17 -4.97 8.07
C SER A 351 -30.92 -4.74 7.21
N GLY A 352 -29.75 -4.73 7.85
CA GLY A 352 -28.45 -4.54 7.19
C GLY A 352 -27.74 -5.84 6.82
N SER A 353 -26.46 -5.73 6.47
CA SER A 353 -25.61 -6.86 6.08
C SER A 353 -24.47 -7.06 7.07
N ALA A 354 -24.30 -8.30 7.55
CA ALA A 354 -23.16 -8.67 8.40
C ALA A 354 -21.81 -8.46 7.69
N TYR A 355 -21.77 -8.66 6.37
CA TYR A 355 -20.57 -8.39 5.55
C TYR A 355 -20.17 -6.92 5.63
N GLU A 356 -21.15 -6.04 5.50
CA GLU A 356 -20.93 -4.60 5.61
C GLU A 356 -20.48 -4.28 7.02
N LEU A 357 -21.25 -4.68 8.05
CA LEU A 357 -20.94 -4.39 9.45
C LEU A 357 -19.50 -4.78 9.80
N LEU A 358 -19.04 -5.99 9.45
CA LEU A 358 -17.67 -6.47 9.72
C LEU A 358 -16.59 -5.66 9.00
N CYS A 359 -16.83 -5.27 7.75
CA CYS A 359 -15.93 -4.38 7.03
C CYS A 359 -15.88 -2.96 7.63
N GLN A 360 -16.88 -2.60 8.44
CA GLN A 360 -17.05 -1.30 9.07
C GLN A 360 -16.44 -1.29 10.48
N VAL A 361 -16.79 -2.22 11.36
CA VAL A 361 -16.43 -2.17 12.79
C VAL A 361 -14.92 -2.12 13.03
N GLY A 362 -14.54 -1.46 14.11
CA GLY A 362 -13.14 -1.29 14.50
C GLY A 362 -12.33 -0.45 13.52
N ARG A 363 -12.97 0.50 12.82
CA ARG A 363 -12.31 1.41 11.86
C ARG A 363 -11.08 2.10 12.44
N ARG A 364 -11.18 2.55 13.69
CA ARG A 364 -10.12 3.24 14.43
C ARG A 364 -9.67 2.43 15.64
N ALA A 365 -9.84 1.11 15.59
CA ALA A 365 -9.52 0.21 16.68
C ALA A 365 -8.29 -0.64 16.32
N LYS A 366 -7.41 -0.84 17.29
CA LYS A 366 -6.24 -1.70 17.15
C LYS A 366 -6.72 -3.15 17.11
N ARG A 367 -6.11 -3.98 16.25
CA ARG A 367 -6.49 -5.39 16.12
C ARG A 367 -5.47 -6.26 16.85
N TYR A 368 -5.95 -7.13 17.73
CA TYR A 368 -5.17 -8.07 18.51
C TYR A 368 -5.52 -9.49 18.05
N TYR A 369 -4.52 -10.26 17.66
CA TYR A 369 -4.71 -11.61 17.11
C TYR A 369 -4.33 -12.65 18.15
N TYR A 370 -5.27 -13.54 18.46
CA TYR A 370 -5.10 -14.58 19.46
C TYR A 370 -5.12 -15.97 18.84
N ASP A 371 -4.29 -16.87 19.35
CA ASP A 371 -4.43 -18.30 19.11
C ASP A 371 -4.75 -18.96 20.46
N GLY A 372 -6.04 -19.23 20.69
CA GLY A 372 -6.56 -19.54 22.01
C GLY A 372 -6.44 -18.34 22.95
N GLN A 373 -5.77 -18.50 24.10
CA GLN A 373 -5.54 -17.40 25.05
C GLN A 373 -4.24 -16.62 24.78
N ARG A 374 -3.42 -17.06 23.82
CA ARG A 374 -2.10 -16.47 23.57
C ARG A 374 -2.21 -15.36 22.52
N LEU A 375 -1.76 -14.15 22.88
CA LEU A 375 -1.56 -13.07 21.91
C LEU A 375 -0.43 -13.46 20.96
N VAL A 376 -0.74 -13.54 19.66
CA VAL A 376 0.22 -13.88 18.60
C VAL A 376 0.88 -12.62 18.06
N THR A 377 0.07 -11.62 17.74
CA THR A 377 0.52 -10.33 17.23
C THR A 377 -0.57 -9.30 17.43
N SER A 378 -0.25 -8.03 17.22
CA SER A 378 -1.24 -6.97 17.10
C SER A 378 -0.95 -6.15 15.86
N SER A 379 -1.96 -5.89 15.05
CA SER A 379 -1.86 -4.90 13.98
C SER A 379 -2.03 -3.52 14.57
N PRO A 380 -1.23 -2.51 14.14
CA PRO A 380 -1.46 -1.12 14.51
C PRO A 380 -2.89 -0.68 14.12
N LEU A 381 -3.36 0.44 14.69
CA LEU A 381 -4.66 1.04 14.42
C LEU A 381 -4.86 1.18 12.90
N SER A 382 -5.57 0.22 12.31
CA SER A 382 -5.68 0.09 10.87
C SER A 382 -6.99 0.71 10.42
N ARG A 383 -6.85 1.77 9.63
CA ARG A 383 -7.66 1.87 8.42
C ARG A 383 -6.90 2.48 7.28
N ARG A 384 -6.95 1.80 6.13
CA ARG A 384 -6.73 2.34 4.77
C ARG A 384 -5.60 3.35 4.66
N GLU A 385 -4.58 3.10 5.44
CA GLU A 385 -3.28 3.65 5.25
C GLU A 385 -2.44 2.40 5.00
N PHE A 386 -1.93 2.26 3.78
CA PHE A 386 -0.56 1.74 3.62
C PHE A 386 0.22 2.18 4.87
N VAL A 387 0.65 1.24 5.69
CA VAL A 387 1.68 1.54 6.67
C VAL A 387 2.88 0.79 6.10
N SER A 388 3.59 1.45 5.18
CA SER A 388 5.05 1.33 5.20
C SER A 388 5.42 1.93 6.56
N SER A 389 5.41 1.07 7.59
CA SER A 389 5.70 1.34 9.02
C SER A 389 5.98 2.78 9.38
N ASP A 390 5.01 3.68 9.11
CA ASP A 390 4.80 5.06 9.56
C ASP A 390 3.96 5.94 8.60
N TYR A 391 3.77 5.66 7.29
CA TYR A 391 2.80 6.41 6.44
C TYR A 391 2.31 5.66 5.18
N PRO A 392 1.12 6.02 4.62
CA PRO A 392 0.65 5.50 3.35
C PRO A 392 1.08 6.32 2.14
N ASP A 393 1.58 5.65 1.12
CA ASP A 393 2.02 6.28 -0.13
C ASP A 393 1.00 7.29 -0.64
N SER A 394 -0.29 6.99 -0.78
CA SER A 394 -1.26 7.97 -1.34
C SER A 394 -1.50 9.23 -0.49
N LYS A 395 -1.51 9.13 0.85
CA LYS A 395 -1.69 10.28 1.74
C LYS A 395 -0.37 11.01 1.98
N LEU A 396 0.75 10.29 2.04
CA LEU A 396 2.08 10.85 2.01
C LEU A 396 2.30 11.59 0.68
N ASN A 397 1.84 11.05 -0.45
CA ASN A 397 1.87 11.69 -1.76
C ASN A 397 0.98 12.91 -1.78
N GLN A 398 -0.22 12.87 -1.19
CA GLN A 398 -1.09 14.04 -1.07
C GLN A 398 -0.55 15.08 -0.09
N ILE A 399 0.11 14.69 1.01
CA ILE A 399 0.73 15.59 1.99
C ILE A 399 2.02 16.19 1.41
N ILE A 400 2.85 15.40 0.75
CA ILE A 400 4.04 15.83 0.01
C ILE A 400 3.61 16.72 -1.16
N LYS A 401 2.63 16.32 -1.96
CA LYS A 401 2.02 17.13 -3.03
C LYS A 401 1.47 18.42 -2.46
N ALA A 402 0.56 18.40 -1.49
CA ALA A 402 -0.04 19.60 -0.91
C ALA A 402 1.01 20.49 -0.22
N ALA A 403 2.01 19.92 0.45
CA ALA A 403 3.08 20.68 1.09
C ALA A 403 4.10 21.23 0.08
N ILE A 404 4.34 20.57 -1.06
CA ILE A 404 5.16 21.11 -2.14
C ILE A 404 4.34 22.17 -2.89
N SER A 405 3.09 21.89 -3.27
CA SER A 405 2.16 22.82 -3.92
C SER A 405 1.96 24.11 -3.12
N GLN A 406 1.82 24.03 -1.80
CA GLN A 406 1.82 25.21 -0.92
C GLN A 406 3.18 25.92 -0.87
N ARG A 407 4.30 25.18 -0.94
CA ARG A 407 5.67 25.74 -0.90
C ARG A 407 6.11 26.40 -2.22
N VAL A 408 5.65 25.92 -3.37
CA VAL A 408 5.90 26.51 -4.70
C VAL A 408 4.76 27.41 -5.19
N ASN A 409 3.73 27.60 -4.36
CA ASN A 409 2.53 28.38 -4.65
C ASN A 409 1.85 28.01 -5.99
N SER A 410 1.89 26.71 -6.34
CA SER A 410 1.34 26.16 -7.59
C SER A 410 0.99 24.68 -7.42
N GLU A 411 -0.29 24.36 -7.62
CA GLU A 411 -0.80 22.99 -7.47
C GLU A 411 -0.24 22.04 -8.54
N GLU A 412 -0.12 22.54 -9.77
CA GLU A 412 0.35 21.80 -10.95
C GLU A 412 1.85 21.44 -10.83
N MET A 413 2.69 22.38 -10.39
CA MET A 413 4.12 22.15 -10.14
C MET A 413 4.35 21.18 -8.98
N GLY A 414 3.57 21.27 -7.90
CA GLY A 414 3.70 20.36 -6.77
C GLY A 414 3.29 18.91 -7.08
N ASP A 415 2.34 18.71 -7.99
CA ASP A 415 1.98 17.38 -8.51
C ASP A 415 3.11 16.77 -9.35
N LEU A 416 3.68 17.57 -10.26
CA LEU A 416 4.79 17.15 -11.11
C LEU A 416 6.03 16.74 -10.30
N ILE A 417 6.41 17.53 -9.29
CA ILE A 417 7.59 17.25 -8.46
C ILE A 417 7.39 16.01 -7.60
N SER A 418 6.21 15.87 -6.97
CA SER A 418 5.90 14.74 -6.07
C SER A 418 5.86 13.40 -6.81
N ARG A 419 5.12 13.32 -7.93
CA ARG A 419 5.02 12.12 -8.78
C ARG A 419 6.39 11.59 -9.20
N ASP A 420 7.30 12.51 -9.48
CA ASP A 420 8.59 12.23 -10.06
C ASP A 420 9.64 11.81 -9.00
N ILE A 421 9.46 12.22 -7.73
CA ILE A 421 10.21 11.69 -6.57
C ILE A 421 9.79 10.24 -6.26
N LEU A 422 8.49 9.99 -6.20
CA LEU A 422 7.93 8.70 -5.77
C LEU A 422 8.21 7.57 -6.77
N ARG A 423 8.18 7.90 -8.07
CA ARG A 423 8.50 6.98 -9.16
C ARG A 423 9.94 6.46 -9.10
N VAL A 424 10.88 7.26 -8.57
CA VAL A 424 12.30 6.88 -8.47
C VAL A 424 12.57 5.96 -7.28
N PHE A 425 11.83 6.12 -6.19
CA PHE A 425 12.11 5.46 -4.91
C PHE A 425 11.33 4.16 -4.65
N PHE A 426 10.05 4.10 -5.02
CA PHE A 426 9.16 3.03 -4.54
C PHE A 426 8.76 2.01 -5.62
N PHE A 427 9.10 2.26 -6.89
CA PHE A 427 8.61 1.45 -8.01
C PHE A 427 9.47 0.21 -8.34
N ASN A 428 10.72 0.13 -7.87
CA ASN A 428 11.58 -1.03 -8.13
C ASN A 428 11.90 -1.77 -6.81
N LYS A 429 11.08 -2.77 -6.49
CA LYS A 429 11.28 -3.67 -5.34
C LYS A 429 12.59 -4.47 -5.51
N ASP A 430 13.24 -4.78 -4.40
CA ASP A 430 14.57 -5.41 -4.27
C ASP A 430 15.76 -4.53 -4.64
N ARG A 431 15.89 -3.38 -3.97
CA ARG A 431 17.13 -2.60 -3.98
C ARG A 431 17.64 -2.47 -2.56
N GLU A 432 18.88 -2.89 -2.30
CA GLU A 432 19.64 -2.29 -1.20
C GLU A 432 19.58 -0.77 -1.39
N ILE A 433 19.13 -0.05 -0.36
CA ILE A 433 19.12 1.41 -0.39
C ILE A 433 20.56 1.85 -0.30
N LEU A 434 21.17 2.10 -1.46
CA LEU A 434 22.47 2.73 -1.56
C LEU A 434 22.28 4.22 -1.30
N TYR A 435 23.08 4.75 -0.39
CA TYR A 435 23.08 6.16 -0.04
C TYR A 435 24.51 6.66 0.09
N ARG A 436 24.65 7.99 -0.02
CA ARG A 436 25.92 8.68 0.16
C ARG A 436 26.07 9.13 1.60
N ARG A 437 27.30 9.17 2.10
CA ARG A 437 27.65 9.78 3.40
C ARG A 437 28.68 10.87 3.21
N ASP A 438 28.70 11.83 4.14
CA ASP A 438 29.68 12.91 4.18
C ASP A 438 29.79 13.68 2.86
N PHE A 439 28.65 13.97 2.23
CA PHE A 439 28.61 14.62 0.92
C PHE A 439 29.09 16.06 1.02
N ARG A 440 30.19 16.37 0.33
CA ARG A 440 30.81 17.70 0.28
C ARG A 440 30.94 18.14 -1.17
N HIS A 441 30.33 19.26 -1.50
CA HIS A 441 30.41 19.85 -2.82
C HIS A 441 30.86 21.30 -2.74
N HIS A 442 32.06 21.58 -3.21
CA HIS A 442 32.60 22.92 -3.25
C HIS A 442 32.72 23.40 -4.68
N ILE A 443 32.19 24.59 -4.98
CA ILE A 443 32.34 25.26 -6.27
C ILE A 443 32.99 26.61 -6.03
N SER A 444 33.96 26.97 -6.86
CA SER A 444 34.65 28.25 -6.81
C SER A 444 34.66 28.90 -8.19
N PHE A 445 34.13 30.12 -8.28
CA PHE A 445 34.27 30.94 -9.47
C PHE A 445 35.55 31.77 -9.41
N SER A 446 36.24 31.81 -10.53
CA SER A 446 37.44 32.61 -10.76
C SER A 446 37.43 33.16 -12.17
N ASP A 447 38.29 34.12 -12.48
CA ASP A 447 38.38 34.63 -13.83
C ASP A 447 38.83 33.53 -14.81
N SER A 448 38.14 33.43 -15.95
CA SER A 448 38.48 32.46 -17.00
C SER A 448 39.55 32.98 -17.96
N GLY A 449 39.75 34.31 -18.01
CA GLY A 449 40.50 35.01 -19.04
C GLY A 449 39.63 35.44 -20.23
N ASP A 450 38.37 34.99 -20.30
CA ASP A 450 37.36 35.41 -21.27
C ASP A 450 36.31 36.30 -20.59
N PRO A 451 36.01 37.50 -21.12
CA PRO A 451 35.07 38.45 -20.51
C PRO A 451 33.62 37.95 -20.48
N HIS A 452 33.28 36.85 -21.16
CA HIS A 452 31.95 36.27 -21.17
C HIS A 452 31.78 35.10 -20.19
N PHE A 453 32.86 34.55 -19.64
CA PHE A 453 32.82 33.33 -18.83
C PHE A 453 33.57 33.44 -17.50
N TRP A 454 33.03 32.79 -16.48
CA TRP A 454 33.73 32.41 -15.27
C TRP A 454 34.39 31.04 -15.44
N ARG A 455 35.50 30.82 -14.75
CA ARG A 455 36.05 29.48 -14.52
C ARG A 455 35.49 28.94 -13.22
N ALA A 456 34.64 27.92 -13.33
CA ALA A 456 34.06 27.17 -12.22
C ALA A 456 34.93 25.94 -11.92
N ALA A 457 35.66 25.98 -10.81
CA ALA A 457 36.36 24.83 -10.27
C ALA A 457 35.48 24.14 -9.24
N THR A 458 35.29 22.83 -9.36
CA THR A 458 34.39 22.07 -8.50
C THR A 458 35.13 20.90 -7.86
N THR A 459 34.94 20.70 -6.57
CA THR A 459 35.41 19.53 -5.80
C THR A 459 34.22 18.84 -5.16
N LEU A 460 33.99 17.59 -5.52
CA LEU A 460 32.94 16.74 -4.97
C LEU A 460 33.57 15.55 -4.24
N SER A 461 33.17 15.32 -2.99
CA SER A 461 33.49 14.08 -2.29
C SER A 461 32.32 13.51 -1.49
N PHE A 462 32.26 12.18 -1.41
CA PHE A 462 31.27 11.44 -0.62
C PHE A 462 31.69 9.97 -0.47
N SER A 463 31.22 9.31 0.59
CA SER A 463 31.38 7.86 0.77
C SER A 463 30.15 7.11 0.26
N LYS A 464 30.34 6.01 -0.47
CA LYS A 464 29.25 5.15 -0.99
C LYS A 464 29.78 3.74 -1.28
N THR A 465 28.92 2.73 -1.19
CA THR A 465 29.24 1.37 -1.65
C THR A 465 29.50 1.34 -3.16
N LEU A 466 30.72 0.98 -3.57
CA LEU A 466 31.11 0.89 -4.97
C LEU A 466 30.35 -0.24 -5.67
N GLN A 467 29.68 0.09 -6.79
CA GLN A 467 28.81 -0.85 -7.49
C GLN A 467 29.48 -1.57 -8.67
N ASN A 468 30.44 -0.91 -9.32
CA ASN A 468 31.16 -1.42 -10.47
C ASN A 468 32.64 -1.08 -10.34
N ASP A 469 33.50 -1.76 -11.09
CA ASP A 469 34.93 -1.43 -11.20
C ASP A 469 35.22 -0.15 -12.02
N TYR A 470 34.19 0.68 -12.21
CA TYR A 470 34.22 1.96 -12.90
C TYR A 470 33.01 2.83 -12.48
N PHE A 471 33.07 4.11 -12.80
CA PHE A 471 31.89 4.96 -12.87
C PHE A 471 32.02 5.98 -14.00
N THR A 472 30.96 6.77 -14.22
CA THR A 472 30.86 7.73 -15.31
C THR A 472 30.54 9.12 -14.76
N VAL A 473 31.17 10.13 -15.34
CA VAL A 473 30.76 11.53 -15.23
C VAL A 473 30.08 11.92 -16.52
N ALA A 474 28.90 12.52 -16.45
CA ALA A 474 28.10 12.91 -17.61
C ALA A 474 27.96 14.44 -17.69
N CYS A 475 28.33 15.04 -18.81
CA CYS A 475 28.10 16.46 -19.09
C CYS A 475 27.25 16.60 -20.35
N ALA A 476 26.12 17.29 -20.27
CA ALA A 476 25.26 17.56 -21.43
C ALA A 476 24.94 19.04 -21.52
N ASN A 477 24.62 19.54 -22.71
CA ASN A 477 24.21 20.94 -22.95
C ASN A 477 22.69 21.09 -23.12
N SER A 478 21.92 20.02 -22.83
CA SER A 478 20.46 20.06 -22.76
C SER A 478 19.93 19.15 -21.65
N VAL A 479 18.77 19.53 -21.11
CA VAL A 479 18.08 18.76 -20.07
C VAL A 479 17.64 17.40 -20.63
N GLU A 480 17.20 17.36 -21.88
CA GLU A 480 16.75 16.17 -22.60
C GLU A 480 17.85 15.12 -22.68
N ALA A 481 19.07 15.54 -23.05
CA ALA A 481 20.22 14.64 -23.10
C ALA A 481 20.64 14.17 -21.70
N LEU A 482 20.63 15.05 -20.69
CA LEU A 482 21.04 14.70 -19.33
C LEU A 482 20.05 13.76 -18.63
N LYS A 483 18.74 13.85 -18.96
CA LYS A 483 17.66 13.04 -18.36
C LYS A 483 17.94 11.53 -18.40
N ALA A 484 18.54 11.01 -19.47
CA ALA A 484 18.85 9.59 -19.62
C ALA A 484 19.85 9.09 -18.55
N TYR A 485 20.68 9.99 -18.01
CA TYR A 485 21.75 9.65 -17.06
C TYR A 485 21.29 9.68 -15.59
N PHE A 486 20.11 10.21 -15.29
CA PHE A 486 19.56 10.21 -13.92
C PHE A 486 19.15 8.81 -13.45
N LYS A 487 18.84 7.89 -14.38
CA LYS A 487 18.46 6.50 -14.06
C LYS A 487 19.65 5.52 -14.09
N ARG A 488 20.80 5.95 -14.61
CA ARG A 488 22.02 5.15 -14.71
C ARG A 488 22.75 5.11 -13.37
N ARG A 489 22.92 3.90 -12.81
CA ARG A 489 23.60 3.67 -11.52
C ARG A 489 25.11 3.81 -11.61
N ASP A 490 25.67 3.70 -12.81
CA ASP A 490 27.08 3.85 -13.08
C ASP A 490 27.50 5.31 -13.26
N VAL A 491 26.61 6.28 -13.03
CA VAL A 491 26.88 7.71 -13.20
C VAL A 491 26.87 8.40 -11.84
N GLU A 492 28.00 8.94 -11.41
CA GLU A 492 28.15 9.52 -10.08
C GLU A 492 28.10 11.05 -10.07
N TYR A 493 28.52 11.71 -11.16
CA TYR A 493 28.46 13.16 -11.33
C TYR A 493 27.81 13.56 -12.66
N ARG A 494 27.03 14.64 -12.62
CA ARG A 494 26.23 15.14 -13.75
C ARG A 494 26.37 16.65 -13.82
N TRP A 495 26.69 17.18 -15.00
CA TRP A 495 26.76 18.61 -15.25
C TRP A 495 25.86 19.00 -16.42
N LEU A 496 25.08 20.06 -16.24
CA LEU A 496 24.31 20.68 -17.31
C LEU A 496 25.05 21.95 -17.74
N MET A 497 25.61 21.89 -18.94
CA MET A 497 26.23 23.02 -19.62
C MET A 497 25.16 23.93 -20.23
N ASP A 498 25.50 25.22 -20.39
CA ASP A 498 24.70 26.14 -21.18
C ASP A 498 24.55 25.65 -22.63
N SER A 499 23.35 25.78 -23.20
CA SER A 499 23.03 25.27 -24.54
C SER A 499 23.83 25.94 -25.66
N ASN A 500 24.43 27.11 -25.40
CA ASN A 500 25.26 27.83 -26.36
C ASN A 500 26.68 27.23 -26.48
N PHE A 501 27.08 26.33 -25.57
CA PHE A 501 28.34 25.62 -25.69
C PHE A 501 28.21 24.35 -26.51
N GLU A 502 29.16 24.15 -27.41
CA GLU A 502 29.47 22.82 -27.93
C GLU A 502 30.21 22.02 -26.86
N LEU A 503 29.80 20.77 -26.65
CA LEU A 503 30.42 19.91 -25.65
C LEU A 503 31.84 19.55 -26.10
N SER A 504 32.83 19.97 -25.32
CA SER A 504 34.24 19.65 -25.54
C SER A 504 35.00 19.57 -24.20
N PRO A 505 36.17 18.92 -24.18
CA PRO A 505 37.05 18.92 -23.00
C PRO A 505 37.56 20.30 -22.60
N GLU A 506 37.53 21.29 -23.51
CA GLU A 506 37.96 22.66 -23.23
C GLU A 506 36.95 23.40 -22.35
N VAL A 507 35.65 23.11 -22.53
CA VAL A 507 34.57 23.75 -21.77
C VAL A 507 34.22 22.99 -20.49
N PHE A 508 34.42 21.67 -20.45
CA PHE A 508 34.25 20.83 -19.26
C PHE A 508 35.28 19.70 -19.22
N SER A 509 36.05 19.61 -18.15
CA SER A 509 37.02 18.53 -17.95
C SER A 509 37.07 18.06 -16.50
N LEU A 510 37.61 16.85 -16.31
CA LEU A 510 37.97 16.31 -15.00
C LEU A 510 39.42 16.67 -14.73
N SER A 511 39.69 17.45 -13.68
CA SER A 511 41.06 17.78 -13.28
C SER A 511 41.69 16.67 -12.45
N SER A 512 40.91 15.95 -11.66
CA SER A 512 41.33 14.82 -10.85
C SER A 512 40.12 13.95 -10.49
N VAL A 513 40.29 12.63 -10.49
CA VAL A 513 39.28 11.70 -9.98
C VAL A 513 39.94 10.56 -9.22
N ARG A 514 39.47 10.33 -7.99
CA ARG A 514 40.01 9.29 -7.12
C ARG A 514 38.92 8.46 -6.43
N ILE A 515 39.27 7.22 -6.12
CA ILE A 515 38.53 6.36 -5.18
C ILE A 515 39.51 5.88 -4.11
N ASP A 516 39.25 6.17 -2.84
CA ASP A 516 40.15 5.84 -1.71
C ASP A 516 41.62 6.26 -1.98
N GLY A 517 41.80 7.43 -2.60
CA GLY A 517 43.11 7.96 -2.99
C GLY A 517 43.75 7.32 -4.23
N ILE A 518 43.12 6.30 -4.84
CA ILE A 518 43.55 5.71 -6.12
C ILE A 518 43.15 6.64 -7.26
N GLU A 519 44.13 7.17 -7.99
CA GLU A 519 43.89 7.99 -9.19
C GLU A 519 43.37 7.14 -10.35
N LEU A 520 42.27 7.60 -10.98
CA LEU A 520 41.56 6.84 -12.01
C LEU A 520 41.95 7.27 -13.42
N GLU A 521 42.02 6.30 -14.32
CA GLU A 521 42.13 6.58 -15.76
C GLU A 521 40.77 7.04 -16.31
N THR A 522 40.78 8.08 -17.15
CA THR A 522 39.57 8.63 -17.77
C THR A 522 39.52 8.36 -19.27
N LYS A 523 38.35 7.96 -19.77
CA LYS A 523 38.08 7.78 -21.21
C LYS A 523 36.84 8.55 -21.62
N LEU A 524 37.02 9.42 -22.61
CA LEU A 524 35.98 10.30 -23.13
C LEU A 524 35.18 9.63 -24.25
N HIS A 525 33.85 9.71 -24.17
CA HIS A 525 32.94 9.27 -25.21
C HIS A 525 31.82 10.28 -25.41
N PHE A 526 31.47 10.56 -26.66
CA PHE A 526 30.28 11.34 -27.00
C PHE A 526 29.13 10.41 -27.36
N ARG A 527 28.02 10.47 -26.63
CA ARG A 527 26.81 9.65 -26.85
C ARG A 527 25.55 10.46 -26.61
N ASN A 528 24.60 10.41 -27.55
CA ASN A 528 23.27 11.02 -27.39
C ASN A 528 23.31 12.49 -26.92
N ALA A 529 24.16 13.32 -27.56
CA ALA A 529 24.37 14.73 -27.19
C ALA A 529 24.85 14.94 -25.73
N CYS A 530 25.59 13.98 -25.19
CA CYS A 530 26.20 14.02 -23.88
C CYS A 530 27.66 13.55 -23.97
N MET A 531 28.51 14.15 -23.15
CA MET A 531 29.90 13.82 -22.97
C MET A 531 30.03 12.90 -21.75
N GLU A 532 30.25 11.61 -22.00
CA GLU A 532 30.48 10.58 -20.98
C GLU A 532 31.98 10.43 -20.72
N ILE A 533 32.41 10.63 -19.49
CA ILE A 533 33.78 10.40 -19.05
C ILE A 533 33.79 9.19 -18.13
N ARG A 534 34.21 8.05 -18.66
CA ARG A 534 34.33 6.80 -17.90
C ARG A 534 35.62 6.85 -17.08
N CYS A 535 35.50 6.69 -15.76
CA CYS A 535 36.58 6.67 -14.79
C CYS A 535 36.76 5.24 -14.30
N SER A 536 37.96 4.66 -14.43
CA SER A 536 38.23 3.27 -14.06
C SER A 536 39.67 3.06 -13.64
N HIS A 537 39.92 2.03 -12.82
CA HIS A 537 41.26 1.57 -12.49
C HIS A 537 41.21 0.06 -12.17
N PRO A 538 42.22 -0.75 -12.55
CA PRO A 538 42.18 -2.20 -12.34
C PRO A 538 41.92 -2.63 -10.88
N ARG A 539 42.46 -1.87 -9.91
CA ARG A 539 42.26 -2.11 -8.46
C ARG A 539 40.83 -1.89 -7.95
N LEU A 540 39.95 -1.23 -8.71
CA LEU A 540 38.56 -1.03 -8.28
C LEU A 540 37.78 -2.34 -8.18
N ARG A 541 38.20 -3.38 -8.91
CA ARG A 541 37.57 -4.71 -8.86
C ARG A 541 37.55 -5.29 -7.45
N ASP A 542 38.62 -5.07 -6.69
CA ASP A 542 38.75 -5.58 -5.33
C ASP A 542 37.92 -4.77 -4.32
N LEU A 543 37.43 -3.58 -4.70
CA LEU A 543 36.67 -2.67 -3.86
C LEU A 543 35.15 -2.72 -4.14
N VAL A 544 34.70 -3.41 -5.19
CA VAL A 544 33.27 -3.55 -5.48
C VAL A 544 32.55 -4.21 -4.30
N GLY A 545 31.40 -3.65 -3.91
CA GLY A 545 30.63 -4.09 -2.74
C GLY A 545 31.10 -3.50 -1.40
N HIS A 546 32.21 -2.76 -1.37
CA HIS A 546 32.69 -2.07 -0.18
C HIS A 546 32.37 -0.57 -0.25
N GLU A 547 32.23 0.06 0.92
CA GLU A 547 32.15 1.52 1.00
C GLU A 547 33.51 2.13 0.70
N VAL A 548 33.53 3.06 -0.24
CA VAL A 548 34.72 3.79 -0.66
C VAL A 548 34.45 5.29 -0.70
N LEU A 549 35.51 6.10 -0.57
CA LEU A 549 35.47 7.53 -0.74
C LEU A 549 35.63 7.91 -2.21
N PHE A 550 34.61 8.54 -2.80
CA PHE A 550 34.68 9.16 -4.11
C PHE A 550 35.23 10.58 -3.98
N GLU A 551 36.14 10.97 -4.87
CA GLU A 551 36.61 12.35 -5.05
C GLU A 551 36.61 12.69 -6.54
N ILE A 552 35.87 13.73 -6.93
CA ILE A 552 35.69 14.14 -8.32
C ILE A 552 35.92 15.65 -8.40
N ASP A 553 36.99 16.04 -9.08
CA ASP A 553 37.33 17.44 -9.34
C ASP A 553 37.09 17.78 -10.82
N THR A 554 36.39 18.89 -11.06
CA THR A 554 36.06 19.34 -12.41
C THR A 554 36.45 20.79 -12.64
N LEU A 555 36.74 21.11 -13.89
CA LEU A 555 36.93 22.48 -14.38
C LEU A 555 35.91 22.75 -15.48
N THR A 556 35.23 23.89 -15.39
CA THR A 556 34.14 24.22 -16.30
C THR A 556 34.11 25.71 -16.63
N LEU A 557 33.82 26.06 -17.88
CA LEU A 557 33.45 27.42 -18.25
C LEU A 557 31.97 27.65 -17.94
N TYR A 558 31.68 28.73 -17.21
CA TYR A 558 30.34 29.10 -16.77
C TYR A 558 29.97 30.50 -17.27
N PRO A 559 28.84 30.71 -17.95
CA PRO A 559 28.50 32.04 -18.49
C PRO A 559 28.36 33.11 -17.41
N ARG A 560 28.98 34.28 -17.62
CA ARG A 560 28.85 35.45 -16.71
C ARG A 560 27.46 36.07 -16.77
N ASN A 561 26.75 35.91 -17.89
CA ASN A 561 25.36 36.33 -18.05
C ASN A 561 24.35 35.35 -17.40
N SER A 562 24.81 34.23 -16.85
CA SER A 562 23.95 33.36 -16.05
C SER A 562 23.73 33.97 -14.68
N HIS A 563 22.47 34.12 -14.28
CA HIS A 563 22.06 34.77 -13.03
C HIS A 563 21.89 33.79 -11.85
N GLN A 564 22.28 32.53 -12.05
CA GLN A 564 22.16 31.53 -10.99
C GLN A 564 23.13 30.38 -11.20
N LEU A 565 23.53 29.74 -10.09
CA LEU A 565 24.22 28.46 -10.03
C LEU A 565 23.41 27.50 -9.16
N SER A 566 23.08 26.33 -9.69
CA SER A 566 22.26 25.34 -8.97
C SER A 566 23.00 24.04 -8.73
N VAL A 567 22.89 23.52 -7.51
CA VAL A 567 23.42 22.22 -7.11
C VAL A 567 22.27 21.37 -6.60
N PHE A 568 22.11 20.17 -7.17
CA PHE A 568 21.10 19.22 -6.74
C PHE A 568 21.72 17.89 -6.34
N ILE A 569 21.15 17.31 -5.29
CA ILE A 569 21.45 15.98 -4.80
C ILE A 569 20.56 15.00 -5.55
N THR A 570 21.17 14.00 -6.17
CA THR A 570 20.47 13.03 -7.02
C THR A 570 20.18 11.71 -6.32
N GLU A 571 20.83 11.45 -5.19
CA GLU A 571 20.74 10.21 -4.43
C GLU A 571 20.50 10.47 -2.95
N LEU A 572 19.92 9.49 -2.24
CA LEU A 572 19.71 9.60 -0.80
C LEU A 572 21.06 9.83 -0.10
N THR A 573 21.14 10.81 0.79
CA THR A 573 22.41 11.27 1.35
C THR A 573 22.30 11.52 2.86
N HIS A 574 23.34 11.12 3.60
CA HIS A 574 23.55 11.41 5.02
C HIS A 574 24.57 12.53 5.16
N GLY A 575 24.13 13.68 5.63
CA GLY A 575 25.01 14.83 5.80
C GLY A 575 25.41 15.47 4.47
N VAL A 576 25.11 16.75 4.33
CA VAL A 576 25.41 17.53 3.13
C VAL A 576 26.13 18.80 3.53
N LYS A 577 27.18 19.15 2.78
CA LYS A 577 27.82 20.46 2.82
C LYS A 577 28.07 20.94 1.39
N ILE A 578 27.34 21.97 0.97
CA ILE A 578 27.53 22.62 -0.34
C ILE A 578 28.10 24.02 -0.09
N SER A 579 29.23 24.35 -0.70
CA SER A 579 29.92 25.63 -0.53
C SER A 579 30.19 26.29 -1.87
N PHE A 580 29.81 27.55 -2.02
CA PHE A 580 30.09 28.36 -3.20
C PHE A 580 31.02 29.52 -2.85
N SER A 581 32.22 29.53 -3.42
CA SER A 581 33.14 30.66 -3.37
C SER A 581 33.03 31.50 -4.63
N HIS A 582 32.95 32.81 -4.48
CA HIS A 582 32.68 33.73 -5.58
C HIS A 582 33.59 34.97 -5.53
N PRO A 583 33.87 35.61 -6.68
CA PRO A 583 34.44 36.94 -6.73
C PRO A 583 33.52 37.97 -6.06
N ALA A 584 34.10 39.05 -5.51
CA ALA A 584 33.34 40.13 -4.89
C ALA A 584 32.37 40.84 -5.86
N GLU A 585 32.66 40.79 -7.17
CA GLU A 585 31.84 41.38 -8.23
C GLU A 585 30.45 40.72 -8.39
N LEU A 586 30.24 39.51 -7.87
CA LEU A 586 28.96 38.80 -7.96
C LEU A 586 28.00 39.11 -6.81
N GLU A 587 28.36 39.98 -5.87
CA GLU A 587 27.43 40.37 -4.81
C GLU A 587 26.34 41.34 -5.32
N PRO A 588 25.08 41.20 -4.85
CA PRO A 588 24.62 40.28 -3.81
C PRO A 588 24.23 38.89 -4.34
N ILE A 589 24.64 37.82 -3.64
CA ILE A 589 24.16 36.46 -3.91
C ILE A 589 23.05 36.09 -2.93
N GLU A 590 21.87 35.76 -3.45
CA GLU A 590 20.80 35.13 -2.71
C GLU A 590 20.99 33.60 -2.70
N CYS A 591 21.06 33.03 -1.50
CA CYS A 591 21.19 31.59 -1.30
C CYS A 591 19.82 30.99 -0.98
N VAL A 592 19.27 30.22 -1.92
CA VAL A 592 17.95 29.58 -1.80
C VAL A 592 18.13 28.07 -1.61
N PRO A 593 18.21 27.57 -0.36
CA PRO A 593 18.25 26.14 -0.11
C PRO A 593 16.88 25.50 -0.37
N ILE A 594 16.88 24.37 -1.06
CA ILE A 594 15.70 23.57 -1.37
C ILE A 594 15.96 22.20 -0.76
N PHE A 595 15.57 21.94 0.49
CA PHE A 595 15.85 20.66 1.15
C PHE A 595 14.57 19.90 1.50
N ALA A 596 14.55 18.64 1.10
CA ALA A 596 13.61 17.63 1.56
C ALA A 596 14.36 16.73 2.56
N GLY A 597 14.02 16.82 3.84
CA GLY A 597 14.69 16.15 4.97
C GLY A 597 13.95 16.44 6.29
N GLN A 598 14.51 15.99 7.43
CA GLN A 598 13.93 16.27 8.75
C GLN A 598 13.91 17.77 9.07
N ASN A 599 14.93 18.52 8.65
CA ASN A 599 14.98 19.97 8.78
C ASN A 599 14.74 20.65 7.42
N LYS A 600 13.71 21.50 7.35
CA LYS A 600 13.37 22.28 6.13
C LYS A 600 14.37 23.38 5.81
N TYR A 601 15.17 23.79 6.80
CA TYR A 601 16.08 24.92 6.70
C TYR A 601 17.49 24.44 7.09
N PRO A 602 18.33 24.07 6.11
CA PRO A 602 19.72 23.74 6.40
C PRO A 602 20.44 24.98 6.95
N ARG A 603 21.54 24.75 7.67
CA ARG A 603 22.35 25.85 8.19
C ARG A 603 23.05 26.54 7.01
N VAL A 604 22.69 27.79 6.77
CA VAL A 604 23.39 28.67 5.82
C VAL A 604 24.38 29.53 6.60
N SER A 605 25.61 29.58 6.12
CA SER A 605 26.69 30.41 6.65
C SER A 605 27.28 31.24 5.51
N THR A 606 27.17 32.56 5.62
CA THR A 606 27.68 33.51 4.63
C THR A 606 28.92 34.21 5.17
N GLY A 607 30.06 34.00 4.52
CA GLY A 607 31.27 34.79 4.68
C GLY A 607 31.39 35.86 3.59
N LYS A 608 32.49 36.61 3.56
CA LYS A 608 32.72 37.70 2.59
C LYS A 608 32.75 37.27 1.12
N THR A 609 33.15 36.04 0.83
CA THR A 609 33.33 35.53 -0.53
C THR A 609 32.94 34.06 -0.64
N THR A 610 32.26 33.52 0.38
CA THR A 610 31.92 32.11 0.44
C THR A 610 30.59 31.93 1.16
N ILE A 611 29.67 31.22 0.52
CA ILE A 611 28.39 30.81 1.11
C ILE A 611 28.44 29.30 1.30
N THR A 612 28.04 28.82 2.46
CA THR A 612 27.98 27.39 2.78
C THR A 612 26.61 27.00 3.29
N VAL A 613 26.02 25.98 2.69
CA VAL A 613 24.79 25.32 3.11
C VAL A 613 25.15 23.94 3.68
N SER A 614 24.70 23.65 4.90
CA SER A 614 25.04 22.38 5.56
C SER A 614 23.92 21.79 6.40
N THR A 615 23.87 20.47 6.48
CA THR A 615 23.02 19.69 7.39
C THR A 615 23.87 19.04 8.50
N LYS A 616 23.21 18.41 9.49
CA LYS A 616 23.92 17.54 10.43
C LYS A 616 24.43 16.28 9.71
N ALA A 617 25.46 15.64 10.24
CA ALA A 617 26.10 14.48 9.61
C ALA A 617 25.14 13.28 9.48
N GLU A 618 24.32 13.07 10.50
CA GLU A 618 23.32 12.00 10.60
C GLU A 618 21.98 12.32 9.92
N GLU A 619 21.83 13.51 9.34
CA GLU A 619 20.57 13.95 8.75
C GLU A 619 20.37 13.38 7.34
N TRP A 620 19.20 12.76 7.13
CA TRP A 620 18.77 12.28 5.82
C TRP A 620 18.34 13.45 4.92
N VAL A 621 18.99 13.53 3.77
CA VAL A 621 18.68 14.45 2.67
C VAL A 621 18.21 13.64 1.47
N PHE A 622 16.98 13.91 1.03
CA PHE A 622 16.35 13.20 -0.08
C PHE A 622 16.75 13.83 -1.43
N PRO A 623 16.75 13.07 -2.55
CA PRO A 623 17.01 13.61 -3.87
C PRO A 623 16.11 14.77 -4.26
N LYS A 624 16.59 15.56 -5.21
CA LYS A 624 16.06 16.88 -5.60
C LYS A 624 16.23 17.95 -4.51
N SER A 625 16.78 17.60 -3.35
CA SER A 625 17.32 18.59 -2.43
C SER A 625 18.55 19.27 -3.04
N GLY A 626 18.87 20.48 -2.62
CA GLY A 626 19.92 21.26 -3.24
C GLY A 626 19.92 22.72 -2.80
N VAL A 627 20.66 23.53 -3.54
CA VAL A 627 20.72 24.97 -3.34
C VAL A 627 20.83 25.66 -4.69
N VAL A 628 20.13 26.79 -4.81
CA VAL A 628 20.31 27.74 -5.90
C VAL A 628 21.00 28.98 -5.32
N PHE A 629 22.12 29.37 -5.90
CA PHE A 629 22.79 30.64 -5.65
C PHE A 629 22.41 31.59 -6.77
N ALA A 630 21.51 32.54 -6.53
CA ALA A 630 21.08 33.54 -7.51
C ALA A 630 21.87 34.84 -7.31
N TYR A 631 22.35 35.46 -8.38
CA TYR A 631 23.22 36.64 -8.33
C TYR A 631 23.11 37.56 -9.55
#